data_AF-A0A6P8B8R4-F1
#
_entry.id   AF-A0A6P8B8R4-F1
#
_cell.length_a   1.000
_cell.length_b   1.000
_cell.length_c   1.000
_cell.angle_alpha   90.00
_cell.angle_beta   90.00
_cell.angle_gamma   90.00
#
_symmetry.space_group_name_H-M   'P 1'
#
loop_
_entity.id
_entity.type
_entity.pdbx_description
1 polymer ?
#
loop_
_entity_poly.entity_id
_entity_poly.type
_entity_poly.pdbx_seq_one_letter_code
_entity_poly.pdbx_strand_id
1 'polypeptide(L)'
;MRWTTFSLAFSCLFYPSESSPTKNTPPRPELLRKRTTFGTSFGIPGNNATFDYVVVGGGNAGLAVAARLAQQQKGTVAVVEAGSFYEIGNSNISEVPAFTSIFASKGVHNWQPMATDGKSILYPRGKCFGGLTARNFMVYQRGNVQSYKMWANLVGNENYEFESLLPYFEKSFKFTPPDTSRKFKNGSVDYDPTVLGDGQRLLSLTFLHYVQAFGTWVVKGLGELGFSAIPGFQSGHLMRDGSTMGQTYSIYNINVTTMLRKSSETSFIRLAMEHENFIAYPSIMAKRVLFDKDKKATGLMGVQYILSARKEIILSADFIGTPQLLMVSGVGPTDILQKLNIPVLANRPGVGQGMQNHIYFGPFYRVNAPTMSSLFENPKFAAQQATEFKNNAVGIYTNPASDIIAWEKVPTEMRLNFTEALRTRLSGYPEDWPELEYVSLNGYLGWNNDFRGGFPNDGYNYATLAVALASPFSKNSVTIVSNDTFVHPKLDPKFLSEQTDIEVVLAGYKKVR
;
A
#
# COMPACT_ATOMS: atom_id res chain seq x y z
N MET A 1 -34.42 -35.69 19.55
CA MET A 1 -35.08 -34.42 19.96
C MET A 1 -34.38 -33.29 19.20
N ARG A 2 -34.78 -32.93 17.97
CA ARG A 2 -35.84 -31.97 17.57
C ARG A 2 -35.85 -30.69 18.41
N TRP A 3 -35.49 -29.55 17.79
CA TRP A 3 -36.17 -28.24 17.71
C TRP A 3 -35.40 -27.41 16.64
N THR A 4 -35.80 -27.41 15.36
CA THR A 4 -36.70 -26.47 14.64
C THR A 4 -36.31 -24.98 14.63
N THR A 5 -36.10 -24.51 13.40
CA THR A 5 -36.26 -23.17 12.80
C THR A 5 -37.21 -22.18 13.52
N PHE A 6 -36.82 -20.90 13.54
CA PHE A 6 -37.76 -19.76 13.54
C PHE A 6 -37.27 -18.63 12.62
N SER A 7 -38.21 -18.18 11.77
CA SER A 7 -38.09 -17.13 10.76
C SER A 7 -38.24 -15.71 11.33
N LEU A 8 -37.95 -14.75 10.44
CA LEU A 8 -38.13 -13.30 10.50
C LEU A 8 -39.34 -12.74 11.28
N ALA A 9 -39.11 -11.48 11.69
CA ALA A 9 -40.03 -10.35 11.91
C ALA A 9 -40.44 -10.07 13.36
N PHE A 10 -39.92 -8.96 13.92
CA PHE A 10 -40.75 -7.96 14.59
C PHE A 10 -40.07 -6.58 14.54
N SER A 11 -40.87 -5.61 14.11
CA SER A 11 -40.57 -4.19 13.93
C SER A 11 -40.70 -3.41 15.24
N CYS A 12 -39.97 -2.28 15.31
CA CYS A 12 -40.27 -1.02 16.03
C CYS A 12 -40.32 -1.02 17.57
N LEU A 13 -40.00 0.18 18.13
CA LEU A 13 -39.90 0.60 19.54
C LEU A 13 -38.44 0.46 20.06
N PHE A 14 -37.62 1.52 20.11
CA PHE A 14 -37.81 2.76 20.86
C PHE A 14 -37.25 4.01 20.13
N TYR A 15 -38.09 5.03 19.99
CA TYR A 15 -37.69 6.45 19.81
C TYR A 15 -37.83 7.15 21.17
N PRO A 16 -36.91 8.05 21.53
CA PRO A 16 -37.26 9.27 22.22
C PRO A 16 -37.44 10.41 21.22
N SER A 17 -38.45 11.22 21.49
CA SER A 17 -39.03 12.30 20.70
C SER A 17 -38.09 13.45 20.37
N GLU A 18 -38.23 13.93 19.14
CA GLU A 18 -38.25 15.33 18.69
C GLU A 18 -37.31 16.36 19.35
N SER A 19 -36.27 16.73 18.60
CA SER A 19 -35.88 18.14 18.48
C SER A 19 -35.72 18.47 17.00
N SER A 20 -36.71 19.17 16.43
CA SER A 20 -36.64 19.75 15.09
C SER A 20 -35.49 20.76 14.98
N PRO A 21 -34.85 20.92 13.81
CA PRO A 21 -33.81 21.93 13.64
C PRO A 21 -34.42 23.33 13.71
N THR A 22 -33.97 24.13 14.68
CA THR A 22 -34.34 25.54 14.81
C THR A 22 -33.91 26.34 13.57
N LYS A 23 -34.82 27.17 13.05
CA LYS A 23 -34.70 28.04 11.85
C LYS A 23 -33.50 29.01 11.79
N ASN A 24 -32.57 28.99 12.75
CA ASN A 24 -31.42 29.88 12.81
C ASN A 24 -30.08 29.12 12.86
N THR A 25 -29.90 28.14 11.97
CA THR A 25 -28.54 27.65 11.68
C THR A 25 -27.97 28.54 10.58
N PRO A 26 -26.82 29.21 10.78
CA PRO A 26 -26.19 29.97 9.70
C PRO A 26 -25.96 29.02 8.51
N PRO A 27 -26.17 29.47 7.26
CA PRO A 27 -25.91 28.64 6.10
C PRO A 27 -24.46 28.14 6.18
N ARG A 28 -24.27 26.81 6.14
CA ARG A 28 -22.92 26.24 6.07
C ARG A 28 -22.18 26.88 4.89
N PRO A 29 -20.89 27.23 5.05
CA PRO A 29 -20.10 27.82 3.98
C PRO A 29 -20.24 27.03 2.67
N GLU A 30 -20.32 27.77 1.56
CA GLU A 30 -20.61 27.27 0.21
C GLU A 30 -19.67 26.14 -0.25
N LEU A 31 -18.49 26.03 0.38
CA LEU A 31 -17.49 24.97 0.16
C LEU A 31 -17.92 23.55 0.59
N LEU A 32 -19.04 23.39 1.30
CA LEU A 32 -19.55 22.06 1.72
C LEU A 32 -20.78 21.57 0.94
N ARG A 33 -21.19 22.27 -0.14
CA ARG A 33 -22.29 21.84 -1.03
C ARG A 33 -21.79 21.21 -2.34
N LYS A 34 -21.51 19.91 -2.27
CA LYS A 34 -21.83 18.86 -3.26
C LYS A 34 -21.19 17.56 -2.76
N ARG A 35 -21.78 16.95 -1.73
CA ARG A 35 -21.62 15.49 -1.57
C ARG A 35 -22.60 14.88 -2.55
N THR A 36 -22.20 14.76 -3.81
CA THR A 36 -22.89 13.85 -4.73
C THR A 36 -22.89 12.49 -4.04
N THR A 37 -24.01 11.76 -4.11
CA THR A 37 -23.94 10.29 -3.98
C THR A 37 -22.83 9.81 -4.92
N PHE A 38 -22.23 8.65 -4.68
CA PHE A 38 -21.14 8.09 -5.50
C PHE A 38 -21.56 7.79 -6.99
N GLY A 39 -22.63 8.41 -7.48
CA GLY A 39 -23.12 8.33 -8.84
C GLY A 39 -24.08 7.16 -9.07
N THR A 40 -24.41 6.96 -10.34
CA THR A 40 -25.15 5.80 -10.86
C THR A 40 -24.20 4.65 -11.26
N SER A 41 -22.91 4.77 -10.94
CA SER A 41 -21.85 3.85 -11.38
C SER A 41 -21.77 2.55 -10.56
N PHE A 42 -22.87 2.08 -9.96
CA PHE A 42 -22.88 0.83 -9.18
C PHE A 42 -23.73 -0.24 -9.86
N GLY A 43 -23.15 -1.42 -9.97
CA GLY A 43 -23.86 -2.58 -10.51
C GLY A 43 -24.81 -3.16 -9.47
N ILE A 44 -25.83 -3.89 -9.94
CA ILE A 44 -26.80 -4.57 -9.09
C ILE A 44 -26.24 -5.96 -8.74
N PRO A 45 -25.87 -6.25 -7.47
CA PRO A 45 -25.41 -7.58 -7.08
C PRO A 45 -26.49 -8.64 -7.34
N GLY A 46 -26.08 -9.85 -7.73
CA GLY A 46 -26.99 -10.96 -7.99
C GLY A 46 -27.54 -11.02 -9.42
N ASN A 47 -27.35 -9.98 -10.23
CA ASN A 47 -27.74 -9.98 -11.63
C ASN A 47 -26.55 -10.30 -12.54
N ASN A 48 -26.76 -11.18 -13.53
CA ASN A 48 -25.80 -11.37 -14.59
C ASN A 48 -25.68 -10.11 -15.45
N ALA A 49 -24.46 -9.76 -15.87
CA ALA A 49 -24.22 -8.62 -16.74
C ALA A 49 -23.00 -8.85 -17.64
N THR A 50 -22.92 -8.14 -18.76
CA THR A 50 -21.86 -8.32 -19.77
C THR A 50 -21.14 -7.02 -20.05
N PHE A 51 -19.82 -7.03 -19.89
CA PHE A 51 -18.92 -5.90 -20.12
C PHE A 51 -17.90 -6.22 -21.22
N ASP A 52 -17.16 -5.22 -21.70
CA ASP A 52 -16.00 -5.47 -22.56
C ASP A 52 -14.80 -5.90 -21.72
N TYR A 53 -14.62 -5.22 -20.59
CA TYR A 53 -13.54 -5.45 -19.64
C TYR A 53 -14.10 -5.71 -18.25
N VAL A 54 -13.62 -6.78 -17.60
CA VAL A 54 -13.89 -7.04 -16.18
C VAL A 54 -12.57 -7.02 -15.42
N VAL A 55 -12.37 -6.02 -14.57
CA VAL A 55 -11.20 -5.84 -13.71
C VAL A 55 -11.51 -6.42 -12.33
N VAL A 56 -10.69 -7.37 -11.88
CA VAL A 56 -10.88 -8.11 -10.63
C VAL A 56 -9.91 -7.58 -9.58
N GLY A 57 -10.42 -6.85 -8.60
CA GLY A 57 -9.65 -6.16 -7.56
C GLY A 57 -9.57 -4.66 -7.82
N GLY A 58 -10.20 -3.88 -6.96
CA GLY A 58 -10.22 -2.41 -6.98
C GLY A 58 -9.02 -1.79 -6.26
N GLY A 59 -7.83 -2.40 -6.41
CA GLY A 59 -6.60 -1.99 -5.73
C GLY A 59 -5.78 -0.95 -6.50
N ASN A 60 -4.48 -0.87 -6.19
CA ASN A 60 -3.55 0.10 -6.77
C ASN A 60 -3.55 0.05 -8.32
N ALA A 61 -3.28 -1.12 -8.89
CA ALA A 61 -3.21 -1.32 -10.33
C ALA A 61 -4.59 -1.38 -11.00
N GLY A 62 -5.54 -2.12 -10.40
CA GLY A 62 -6.85 -2.36 -10.99
C GLY A 62 -7.64 -1.08 -11.25
N LEU A 63 -7.64 -0.13 -10.31
CA LEU A 63 -8.33 1.14 -10.51
C LEU A 63 -7.64 2.04 -11.54
N ALA A 64 -6.31 2.03 -11.61
CA ALA A 64 -5.59 2.76 -12.65
C ALA A 64 -5.93 2.24 -14.05
N VAL A 65 -5.96 0.91 -14.23
CA VAL A 65 -6.37 0.28 -15.49
C VAL A 65 -7.82 0.62 -15.83
N ALA A 66 -8.75 0.44 -14.88
CA ALA A 66 -10.17 0.67 -15.11
C ALA A 66 -10.46 2.13 -15.48
N ALA A 67 -9.83 3.08 -14.78
CA ALA A 67 -9.97 4.51 -15.07
C ALA A 67 -9.48 4.87 -16.47
N ARG A 68 -8.36 4.29 -16.93
CA ARG A 68 -7.85 4.54 -18.29
C ARG A 68 -8.71 3.91 -19.36
N LEU A 69 -9.24 2.71 -19.13
CA LEU A 69 -10.19 2.08 -20.06
C LEU A 69 -11.49 2.87 -20.18
N ALA A 70 -12.03 3.32 -19.03
CA ALA A 70 -13.23 4.16 -18.97
C ALA A 70 -13.00 5.49 -19.70
N GLN A 71 -11.93 6.21 -19.35
CA GLN A 71 -11.57 7.51 -19.93
C GLN A 71 -11.35 7.45 -21.44
N GLN A 72 -10.77 6.38 -21.96
CA GLN A 72 -10.56 6.19 -23.40
C GLN A 72 -11.82 5.74 -24.14
N GLN A 73 -12.93 5.47 -23.42
CA GLN A 73 -14.19 4.98 -23.98
C GLN A 73 -14.02 3.74 -24.87
N LYS A 74 -13.05 2.85 -24.55
CA LYS A 74 -12.71 1.66 -25.35
C LYS A 74 -13.71 0.50 -25.22
N GLY A 75 -14.81 0.72 -24.50
CA GLY A 75 -15.83 -0.26 -24.18
C GLY A 75 -16.35 -0.07 -22.76
N THR A 76 -17.29 -0.92 -22.37
CA THR A 76 -17.85 -0.97 -21.02
C THR A 76 -16.90 -1.68 -20.05
N VAL A 77 -16.75 -1.13 -18.85
CA VAL A 77 -15.78 -1.58 -17.85
C VAL A 77 -16.50 -1.88 -16.54
N ALA A 78 -16.28 -3.08 -15.99
CA ALA A 78 -16.66 -3.43 -14.63
C ALA A 78 -15.43 -3.56 -13.74
N VAL A 79 -15.47 -2.99 -12.53
CA VAL A 79 -14.51 -3.29 -11.46
C VAL A 79 -15.21 -4.06 -10.36
N VAL A 80 -14.65 -5.19 -9.97
CA VAL A 80 -15.15 -6.02 -8.87
C VAL A 80 -14.20 -5.93 -7.69
N GLU A 81 -14.68 -5.54 -6.53
CA GLU A 81 -13.88 -5.41 -5.31
C GLU A 81 -14.53 -6.19 -4.17
N ALA A 82 -13.73 -7.01 -3.48
CA ALA A 82 -14.21 -7.85 -2.38
C ALA A 82 -14.62 -7.03 -1.15
N GLY A 83 -14.07 -5.82 -0.99
CA GLY A 83 -14.42 -4.86 0.04
C GLY A 83 -15.30 -3.69 -0.44
N SER A 84 -15.46 -2.71 0.44
CA SER A 84 -16.19 -1.47 0.17
C SER A 84 -15.22 -0.28 0.15
N PHE A 85 -15.71 0.93 0.41
CA PHE A 85 -14.89 2.12 0.63
C PHE A 85 -14.22 2.08 2.00
N TYR A 86 -12.97 2.52 2.09
CA TYR A 86 -12.19 2.41 3.33
C TYR A 86 -12.66 3.40 4.40
N GLU A 87 -13.28 4.51 3.98
CA GLU A 87 -13.94 5.49 4.83
C GLU A 87 -15.19 4.92 5.51
N ILE A 88 -15.87 3.95 4.88
CA ILE A 88 -17.01 3.24 5.46
C ILE A 88 -16.52 2.18 6.46
N GLY A 89 -15.53 1.38 6.08
CA GLY A 89 -15.05 0.28 6.92
C GLY A 89 -14.18 0.70 8.11
N ASN A 90 -13.45 1.80 7.99
CA ASN A 90 -12.47 2.25 8.98
C ASN A 90 -12.67 3.72 9.41
N SER A 91 -13.82 4.32 9.11
CA SER A 91 -14.12 5.74 9.39
C SER A 91 -13.20 6.73 8.66
N ASN A 92 -13.50 8.03 8.75
CA ASN A 92 -12.70 9.11 8.15
C ASN A 92 -11.26 9.16 8.70
N ILE A 93 -11.00 8.50 9.84
CA ILE A 93 -9.63 8.40 10.38
C ILE A 93 -8.69 7.64 9.43
N SER A 94 -9.22 6.84 8.51
CA SER A 94 -8.44 6.14 7.48
C SER A 94 -7.81 7.05 6.43
N GLU A 95 -8.33 8.28 6.30
CA GLU A 95 -7.78 9.32 5.43
C GLU A 95 -6.68 10.14 6.12
N VAL A 96 -6.60 10.12 7.46
CA VAL A 96 -5.67 10.95 8.24
C VAL A 96 -4.31 10.27 8.36
N PRO A 97 -3.21 10.90 7.90
CA PRO A 97 -1.92 10.22 7.80
C PRO A 97 -1.40 9.59 9.09
N ALA A 98 -1.47 10.29 10.22
CA ALA A 98 -0.95 9.80 11.50
C ALA A 98 -1.62 8.51 12.03
N PHE A 99 -2.79 8.14 11.51
CA PHE A 99 -3.46 6.90 11.88
C PHE A 99 -3.10 5.71 10.99
N THR A 100 -2.23 5.89 10.01
CA THR A 100 -1.86 4.83 9.06
C THR A 100 -1.39 3.55 9.74
N SER A 101 -0.57 3.66 10.79
CA SER A 101 -0.01 2.52 11.51
C SER A 101 -1.09 1.62 12.14
N ILE A 102 -2.24 2.18 12.53
CA ILE A 102 -3.40 1.40 13.00
C ILE A 102 -3.79 0.36 11.95
N PHE A 103 -3.77 0.75 10.68
CA PHE A 103 -4.15 -0.07 9.54
C PHE A 103 -3.02 -0.94 8.99
N ALA A 104 -1.89 -1.03 9.68
CA ALA A 104 -0.79 -1.94 9.35
C ALA A 104 -0.60 -3.05 10.40
N SER A 105 -1.40 -3.07 11.46
CA SER A 105 -1.21 -3.93 12.63
C SER A 105 -2.37 -4.88 12.91
N LYS A 106 -2.18 -5.83 13.84
CA LYS A 106 -3.20 -6.74 14.37
C LYS A 106 -4.03 -6.10 15.49
N GLY A 107 -3.83 -4.82 15.78
CA GLY A 107 -4.54 -4.12 16.84
C GLY A 107 -6.06 -4.17 16.62
N VAL A 108 -6.81 -4.13 17.72
CA VAL A 108 -8.30 -4.23 17.73
C VAL A 108 -9.01 -3.11 16.95
N HIS A 109 -8.26 -2.07 16.57
CA HIS A 109 -8.75 -0.95 15.79
C HIS A 109 -8.59 -1.15 14.28
N ASN A 110 -8.03 -2.27 13.84
CA ASN A 110 -7.99 -2.66 12.44
C ASN A 110 -9.13 -3.62 12.10
N TRP A 111 -10.15 -3.12 11.40
CA TRP A 111 -11.39 -3.86 11.08
C TRP A 111 -11.36 -4.51 9.69
N GLN A 112 -10.21 -4.54 9.03
CA GLN A 112 -10.05 -5.14 7.70
C GLN A 112 -9.30 -6.46 7.74
N PRO A 113 -9.57 -7.37 6.78
CA PRO A 113 -8.98 -8.70 6.79
C PRO A 113 -7.47 -8.62 6.58
N MET A 114 -6.80 -9.44 7.38
CA MET A 114 -5.36 -9.61 7.35
C MET A 114 -5.09 -11.06 7.00
N ALA A 115 -4.08 -11.31 6.17
CA ALA A 115 -3.60 -12.67 5.99
C ALA A 115 -2.51 -12.94 7.03
N THR A 116 -2.44 -14.19 7.51
CA THR A 116 -1.38 -14.63 8.42
C THR A 116 -0.79 -15.93 7.91
N ASP A 117 0.42 -16.21 8.34
CA ASP A 117 1.10 -17.50 8.10
C ASP A 117 0.60 -18.63 9.02
N GLY A 118 -0.42 -18.35 9.85
CA GLY A 118 -0.93 -19.27 10.86
C GLY A 118 -0.02 -19.43 12.09
N LYS A 119 1.12 -18.71 12.17
CA LYS A 119 2.04 -18.76 13.32
C LYS A 119 2.11 -17.41 14.03
N SER A 120 2.54 -16.36 13.34
CA SER A 120 2.73 -15.04 13.96
C SER A 120 2.94 -13.88 12.99
N ILE A 121 3.22 -14.10 11.70
CA ILE A 121 3.52 -12.99 10.77
C ILE A 121 2.24 -12.47 10.14
N LEU A 122 2.13 -11.13 10.14
CA LEU A 122 1.01 -10.42 9.58
C LEU A 122 1.31 -9.95 8.16
N TYR A 123 0.35 -10.18 7.26
CA TYR A 123 0.32 -9.60 5.92
C TYR A 123 -0.89 -8.68 5.81
N PRO A 124 -0.73 -7.36 6.05
CA PRO A 124 -1.78 -6.40 5.82
C PRO A 124 -2.25 -6.47 4.36
N ARG A 125 -3.56 -6.48 4.16
CA ARG A 125 -4.20 -6.40 2.84
C ARG A 125 -5.23 -5.28 2.86
N GLY A 126 -5.41 -4.59 1.73
CA GLY A 126 -6.53 -3.67 1.59
C GLY A 126 -7.71 -4.39 0.95
N LYS A 127 -8.73 -4.75 1.74
CA LYS A 127 -10.00 -5.25 1.21
C LYS A 127 -10.98 -4.10 1.16
N CYS A 128 -10.72 -3.20 0.21
CA CYS A 128 -11.47 -2.00 -0.06
C CYS A 128 -11.05 -1.42 -1.41
N PHE A 129 -11.86 -0.53 -1.98
CA PHE A 129 -11.38 0.30 -3.09
C PHE A 129 -10.14 1.08 -2.65
N GLY A 130 -9.15 1.15 -3.55
CA GLY A 130 -7.80 1.64 -3.26
C GLY A 130 -6.82 0.55 -2.83
N GLY A 131 -7.31 -0.60 -2.35
CA GLY A 131 -6.47 -1.68 -1.85
C GLY A 131 -5.45 -1.19 -0.82
N LEU A 132 -4.18 -1.58 -0.97
CA LEU A 132 -3.12 -1.14 -0.05
C LEU A 132 -2.85 0.38 -0.08
N THR A 133 -3.19 1.10 -1.15
CA THR A 133 -3.01 2.58 -1.17
C THR A 133 -3.95 3.31 -0.20
N ALA A 134 -5.02 2.65 0.24
CA ALA A 134 -5.90 3.14 1.30
C ALA A 134 -5.33 2.95 2.72
N ARG A 135 -4.20 2.24 2.86
CA ARG A 135 -3.65 1.79 4.15
C ARG A 135 -2.13 1.95 4.29
N ASN A 136 -1.42 2.22 3.20
CA ASN A 136 0.04 2.36 3.19
C ASN A 136 0.49 3.67 3.87
N PHE A 137 1.80 3.80 4.08
CA PHE A 137 2.46 4.99 4.65
C PHE A 137 2.55 6.19 3.70
N MET A 138 1.87 6.13 2.54
CA MET A 138 1.81 7.16 1.48
C MET A 138 3.14 7.58 0.88
N VAL A 139 4.28 7.09 1.38
CA VAL A 139 5.60 7.33 0.80
C VAL A 139 5.59 6.92 -0.66
N TYR A 140 6.10 7.81 -1.50
CA TYR A 140 6.29 7.58 -2.92
C TYR A 140 7.79 7.52 -3.21
N GLN A 141 8.20 6.44 -3.86
CA GLN A 141 9.55 6.22 -4.33
C GLN A 141 9.50 5.42 -5.64
N ARG A 142 10.29 5.80 -6.64
CA ARG A 142 10.53 4.97 -7.83
C ARG A 142 11.66 3.96 -7.60
N GLY A 143 11.61 2.82 -8.30
CA GLY A 143 12.74 1.89 -8.37
C GLY A 143 13.95 2.48 -9.10
N ASN A 144 15.10 1.82 -9.01
CA ASN A 144 16.35 2.26 -9.64
C ASN A 144 16.49 1.77 -11.09
N VAL A 145 17.27 2.49 -11.91
CA VAL A 145 17.38 2.25 -13.36
C VAL A 145 17.86 0.83 -13.67
N GLN A 146 18.93 0.34 -13.02
CA GLN A 146 19.43 -1.00 -13.38
C GLN A 146 18.52 -2.13 -12.88
N SER A 147 17.62 -1.88 -11.93
CA SER A 147 16.61 -2.87 -11.55
C SER A 147 15.62 -3.16 -12.68
N TYR A 148 15.15 -2.09 -13.33
CA TYR A 148 14.30 -2.18 -14.50
C TYR A 148 15.05 -2.76 -15.70
N LYS A 149 16.34 -2.42 -15.87
CA LYS A 149 17.17 -3.06 -16.90
C LYS A 149 17.31 -4.56 -16.68
N MET A 150 17.52 -4.99 -15.44
CA MET A 150 17.57 -6.42 -15.11
C MET A 150 16.21 -7.10 -15.42
N TRP A 151 15.08 -6.46 -15.12
CA TRP A 151 13.76 -6.97 -15.50
C TRP A 151 13.57 -7.07 -17.01
N ALA A 152 13.96 -6.03 -17.76
CA ALA A 152 13.91 -6.03 -19.22
C ALA A 152 14.73 -7.18 -19.81
N ASN A 153 15.94 -7.42 -19.28
CA ASN A 153 16.79 -8.54 -19.69
C ASN A 153 16.15 -9.89 -19.36
N LEU A 154 15.57 -10.06 -18.15
CA LEU A 154 14.94 -11.31 -17.72
C LEU A 154 13.72 -11.68 -18.56
N VAL A 155 12.93 -10.68 -18.98
CA VAL A 155 11.73 -10.88 -19.80
C VAL A 155 12.04 -10.85 -21.31
N GLY A 156 13.21 -10.34 -21.70
CA GLY A 156 13.58 -10.12 -23.10
C GLY A 156 12.77 -9.00 -23.75
N ASN A 157 12.47 -7.92 -23.01
CA ASN A 157 11.63 -6.82 -23.49
C ASN A 157 12.05 -5.47 -22.91
N GLU A 158 12.61 -4.61 -23.75
CA GLU A 158 13.13 -3.27 -23.42
C GLU A 158 12.02 -2.28 -22.98
N ASN A 159 10.74 -2.60 -23.21
CA ASN A 159 9.64 -1.79 -22.68
C ASN A 159 9.55 -1.81 -21.14
N TYR A 160 10.26 -2.74 -20.48
CA TYR A 160 10.40 -2.77 -19.03
C TYR A 160 11.59 -1.94 -18.51
N GLU A 161 12.37 -1.29 -19.38
CA GLU A 161 13.42 -0.37 -18.96
C GLU A 161 12.85 0.89 -18.31
N PHE A 162 13.64 1.54 -17.44
CA PHE A 162 13.17 2.67 -16.64
C PHE A 162 12.68 3.81 -17.52
N GLU A 163 13.42 4.13 -18.57
CA GLU A 163 13.14 5.20 -19.53
C GLU A 163 11.84 4.93 -20.30
N SER A 164 11.59 3.66 -20.64
CA SER A 164 10.34 3.22 -21.28
C SER A 164 9.12 3.36 -20.35
N LEU A 165 9.33 3.17 -19.03
CA LEU A 165 8.28 3.26 -18.02
C LEU A 165 8.09 4.67 -17.43
N LEU A 166 9.10 5.53 -17.52
CA LEU A 166 9.11 6.88 -16.93
C LEU A 166 7.90 7.73 -17.36
N PRO A 167 7.50 7.76 -18.65
CA PRO A 167 6.29 8.48 -19.07
C PRO A 167 5.01 7.98 -18.37
N TYR A 168 4.96 6.70 -17.97
CA TYR A 168 3.84 6.10 -17.24
C TYR A 168 3.84 6.44 -15.75
N PHE A 169 5.02 6.57 -15.14
CA PHE A 169 5.15 7.09 -13.77
C PHE A 169 4.65 8.53 -13.70
N GLU A 170 5.13 9.40 -14.59
CA GLU A 170 4.69 10.80 -14.71
C GLU A 170 3.21 10.92 -15.15
N LYS A 171 2.66 9.83 -15.72
CA LYS A 171 1.21 9.61 -15.98
C LYS A 171 0.32 9.51 -14.78
N SER A 172 0.86 9.38 -13.58
CA SER A 172 0.03 9.03 -12.44
C SER A 172 -0.25 10.21 -11.53
N PHE A 173 0.66 11.18 -11.44
CA PHE A 173 0.64 12.16 -10.36
C PHE A 173 0.83 13.62 -10.79
N LYS A 174 0.46 14.51 -9.87
CA LYS A 174 0.74 15.94 -9.86
C LYS A 174 1.65 16.27 -8.70
N PHE A 175 2.90 16.61 -8.98
CA PHE A 175 3.77 17.15 -7.95
C PHE A 175 3.39 18.59 -7.63
N THR A 176 3.28 18.91 -6.35
CA THR A 176 3.16 20.29 -5.86
C THR A 176 4.31 20.58 -4.90
N PRO A 177 5.10 21.63 -5.15
CA PRO A 177 6.15 22.06 -4.24
C PRO A 177 5.66 22.25 -2.80
N PRO A 178 6.54 22.09 -1.79
CA PRO A 178 6.17 22.32 -0.40
C PRO A 178 5.78 23.78 -0.14
N ASP A 179 4.74 24.01 0.64
CA ASP A 179 4.43 25.34 1.18
C ASP A 179 5.38 25.68 2.32
N THR A 180 6.36 26.55 2.06
CA THR A 180 7.37 26.97 3.04
C THR A 180 6.79 27.85 4.16
N SER A 181 5.61 28.44 3.98
CA SER A 181 4.93 29.23 5.03
C SER A 181 4.29 28.35 6.11
N ARG A 182 3.92 27.11 5.76
CA ARG A 182 3.25 26.15 6.66
C ARG A 182 4.18 25.13 7.29
N LYS A 183 5.45 25.13 6.88
CA LYS A 183 6.45 24.18 7.35
C LYS A 183 6.89 24.45 8.79
N PHE A 184 7.30 23.38 9.46
CA PHE A 184 8.05 23.47 10.69
C PHE A 184 9.38 24.23 10.44
N LYS A 185 9.70 25.22 11.29
CA LYS A 185 10.82 26.17 11.10
C LYS A 185 12.20 25.54 10.83
N ASN A 186 12.41 24.28 11.20
CA ASN A 186 13.72 23.61 11.16
C ASN A 186 13.85 22.55 10.05
N GLY A 187 12.88 22.44 9.13
CA GLY A 187 12.89 21.44 8.04
C GLY A 187 12.99 22.08 6.66
N SER A 188 14.18 22.08 6.06
CA SER A 188 14.36 22.38 4.62
C SER A 188 14.45 21.06 3.85
N VAL A 189 13.67 20.95 2.77
CA VAL A 189 13.73 19.78 1.89
C VAL A 189 14.43 20.20 0.61
N ASP A 190 15.38 19.39 0.18
CA ASP A 190 16.04 19.55 -1.11
C ASP A 190 15.36 18.62 -2.12
N TYR A 191 15.04 19.14 -3.30
CA TYR A 191 14.35 18.38 -4.33
C TYR A 191 14.65 18.92 -5.73
N ASP A 192 14.72 18.01 -6.70
CA ASP A 192 14.84 18.36 -8.11
C ASP A 192 13.47 18.21 -8.81
N PRO A 193 12.82 19.31 -9.23
CA PRO A 193 11.53 19.21 -9.92
C PRO A 193 11.64 18.57 -11.30
N THR A 194 12.82 18.55 -11.94
CA THR A 194 12.99 18.01 -13.30
C THR A 194 12.76 16.50 -13.39
N VAL A 195 12.93 15.78 -12.27
CA VAL A 195 12.73 14.32 -12.20
C VAL A 195 11.32 13.93 -11.75
N LEU A 196 10.44 14.90 -11.48
CA LEU A 196 9.09 14.68 -10.98
C LEU A 196 8.00 14.81 -12.07
N GLY A 197 8.39 15.06 -13.32
CA GLY A 197 7.46 15.19 -14.44
C GLY A 197 6.60 16.46 -14.40
N ASP A 198 5.73 16.61 -15.40
CA ASP A 198 4.94 17.84 -15.66
C ASP A 198 3.67 18.00 -14.79
N GLY A 199 3.32 16.99 -14.00
CA GLY A 199 2.37 17.07 -12.91
C GLY A 199 0.91 17.39 -13.27
N GLN A 200 0.39 17.06 -14.45
CA GLN A 200 -0.98 17.47 -14.84
C GLN A 200 -2.11 16.50 -14.40
N ARG A 201 -1.90 15.66 -13.37
CA ARG A 201 -2.69 14.41 -13.20
C ARG A 201 -3.26 14.16 -11.80
N LEU A 202 -3.97 13.03 -11.65
CA LEU A 202 -4.98 12.79 -10.60
C LEU A 202 -4.43 12.59 -9.19
N LEU A 203 -3.27 11.93 -9.05
CA LEU A 203 -2.69 11.61 -7.75
C LEU A 203 -1.86 12.78 -7.25
N SER A 204 -2.23 13.40 -6.14
CA SER A 204 -1.42 14.48 -5.55
C SER A 204 -0.14 13.91 -4.95
N LEU A 205 0.99 14.55 -5.21
CA LEU A 205 2.31 14.19 -4.69
C LEU A 205 2.97 15.45 -4.12
N THR A 206 3.35 15.43 -2.85
CA THR A 206 3.96 16.60 -2.19
C THR A 206 4.69 16.21 -0.90
N PHE A 207 5.38 17.17 -0.29
CA PHE A 207 5.96 17.01 1.05
C PHE A 207 4.92 17.35 2.12
N LEU A 208 5.12 16.83 3.31
CA LEU A 208 4.26 17.10 4.46
C LEU A 208 4.45 18.54 4.96
N HIS A 209 3.37 19.12 5.51
CA HIS A 209 3.46 20.37 6.26
C HIS A 209 4.11 20.21 7.64
N TYR A 210 4.29 18.97 8.11
CA TYR A 210 4.91 18.67 9.39
C TYR A 210 6.04 17.64 9.23
N VAL A 211 7.25 18.06 9.59
CA VAL A 211 8.44 17.21 9.73
C VAL A 211 8.59 16.85 11.21
N GLN A 212 8.82 15.58 11.51
CA GLN A 212 9.03 15.14 12.89
C GLN A 212 10.40 15.62 13.39
N ALA A 213 10.48 15.91 14.68
CA ALA A 213 11.74 16.27 15.32
C ALA A 213 12.81 15.17 15.12
N PHE A 214 12.44 13.89 15.26
CA PHE A 214 13.36 12.78 15.05
C PHE A 214 13.91 12.73 13.62
N GLY A 215 13.10 13.02 12.60
CA GLY A 215 13.53 13.05 11.20
C GLY A 215 14.71 14.01 10.98
N THR A 216 14.68 15.20 11.62
CA THR A 216 15.77 16.18 11.51
C THR A 216 17.10 15.68 12.10
N TRP A 217 17.05 14.82 13.12
CA TRP A 217 18.23 14.19 13.72
C TRP A 217 18.72 13.00 12.89
N VAL A 218 17.81 12.23 12.31
CA VAL A 218 18.15 11.14 11.39
C VAL A 218 18.95 11.67 10.19
N VAL A 219 18.56 12.81 9.61
CA VAL A 219 19.32 13.40 8.50
C VAL A 219 20.78 13.67 8.87
N LYS A 220 21.01 14.22 10.07
CA LYS A 220 22.36 14.48 10.57
C LYS A 220 23.13 13.19 10.82
N GLY A 221 22.51 12.23 11.52
CA GLY A 221 23.15 10.95 11.83
C GLY A 221 23.53 10.17 10.57
N LEU A 222 22.63 10.12 9.58
CA LEU A 222 22.93 9.53 8.28
C LEU A 222 24.03 10.32 7.53
N GLY A 223 24.06 11.65 7.65
CA GLY A 223 25.13 12.48 7.10
C GLY A 223 26.52 12.14 7.67
N GLU A 224 26.63 11.93 8.98
CA GLU A 224 27.86 11.47 9.64
C GLU A 224 28.27 10.05 9.20
N LEU A 225 27.30 9.22 8.80
CA LEU A 225 27.52 7.90 8.22
C LEU A 225 27.82 7.93 6.71
N GLY A 226 27.98 9.12 6.11
CA GLY A 226 28.31 9.32 4.70
C GLY A 226 27.11 9.39 3.75
N PHE A 227 25.87 9.26 4.24
CA PHE A 227 24.69 9.38 3.39
C PHE A 227 24.43 10.83 3.06
N SER A 228 24.76 11.19 1.84
CA SER A 228 24.47 12.50 1.30
C SER A 228 23.00 12.64 0.89
N ALA A 229 22.44 13.85 1.02
CA ALA A 229 21.14 14.17 0.45
C ALA A 229 21.20 14.08 -1.09
N ILE A 230 20.13 13.55 -1.69
CA ILE A 230 19.95 13.47 -3.15
C ILE A 230 18.67 14.24 -3.51
N PRO A 231 18.78 15.43 -4.13
CA PRO A 231 17.62 16.22 -4.53
C PRO A 231 16.74 15.48 -5.56
N GLY A 232 17.39 14.82 -6.52
CA GLY A 232 16.76 14.02 -7.57
C GLY A 232 16.49 12.57 -7.16
N PHE A 233 16.08 12.28 -5.92
CA PHE A 233 15.92 10.89 -5.42
C PHE A 233 14.88 10.06 -6.20
N GLN A 234 14.02 10.72 -6.97
CA GLN A 234 13.03 10.09 -7.86
C GLN A 234 13.54 9.85 -9.30
N SER A 235 14.81 10.16 -9.59
CA SER A 235 15.43 9.97 -10.91
C SER A 235 15.65 8.51 -11.28
N GLY A 236 15.62 7.59 -10.31
CA GLY A 236 16.07 6.21 -10.47
C GLY A 236 17.58 6.02 -10.29
N HIS A 237 18.35 7.10 -10.14
CA HIS A 237 19.79 7.06 -9.82
C HIS A 237 20.00 7.37 -8.34
N LEU A 238 20.25 6.31 -7.56
CA LEU A 238 20.46 6.41 -6.11
C LEU A 238 21.92 6.55 -5.72
N MET A 239 22.85 6.32 -6.65
CA MET A 239 24.29 6.49 -6.47
C MET A 239 24.67 7.95 -6.72
N ARG A 240 25.31 8.61 -5.74
CA ARG A 240 25.69 10.03 -5.89
C ARG A 240 27.09 10.24 -6.47
N ASP A 241 28.04 9.40 -6.09
CA ASP A 241 29.46 9.53 -6.44
C ASP A 241 30.07 8.22 -6.97
N GLY A 242 29.21 7.27 -7.37
CA GLY A 242 29.62 5.93 -7.78
C GLY A 242 30.09 5.04 -6.63
N SER A 243 30.11 5.52 -5.38
CA SER A 243 30.58 4.76 -4.22
C SER A 243 29.53 4.60 -3.11
N THR A 244 28.68 5.62 -2.90
CA THR A 244 27.65 5.61 -1.85
C THR A 244 26.28 6.01 -2.37
N MET A 245 25.26 5.37 -1.79
CA MET A 245 23.87 5.77 -1.93
C MET A 245 23.53 6.86 -0.91
N GLY A 246 22.39 7.52 -1.10
CA GLY A 246 22.01 8.68 -0.31
C GLY A 246 20.70 8.57 0.45
N GLN A 247 20.29 9.72 0.99
CA GLN A 247 19.07 9.91 1.77
C GLN A 247 18.21 11.04 1.20
N THR A 248 16.94 11.05 1.58
CA THR A 248 16.04 12.18 1.28
C THR A 248 14.91 12.30 2.28
N TYR A 249 14.31 13.49 2.35
CA TYR A 249 12.95 13.63 2.86
C TYR A 249 11.99 13.00 1.87
N SER A 250 11.11 12.15 2.35
CA SER A 250 10.13 11.47 1.51
C SER A 250 9.11 12.45 0.93
N ILE A 251 8.56 12.08 -0.23
CA ILE A 251 7.37 12.70 -0.81
C ILE A 251 6.21 11.71 -0.69
N TYR A 252 4.99 12.24 -0.63
CA TYR A 252 3.82 11.45 -0.22
C TYR A 252 2.64 11.63 -1.15
N ASN A 253 1.87 10.56 -1.33
CA ASN A 253 0.56 10.59 -1.97
C ASN A 253 -0.49 11.19 -1.03
N ILE A 254 -0.47 12.51 -0.92
CA ILE A 254 -1.28 13.31 -0.01
C ILE A 254 -1.79 14.56 -0.73
N ASN A 255 -3.01 14.99 -0.40
CA ASN A 255 -3.60 16.23 -0.89
C ASN A 255 -2.88 17.44 -0.29
N VAL A 256 -2.27 18.29 -1.13
CA VAL A 256 -1.49 19.46 -0.69
C VAL A 256 -2.27 20.46 0.17
N THR A 257 -3.59 20.59 -0.03
CA THR A 257 -4.40 21.58 0.70
C THR A 257 -4.89 21.04 2.05
N THR A 258 -5.29 19.77 2.10
CA THR A 258 -5.96 19.18 3.27
C THR A 258 -5.04 18.27 4.09
N MET A 259 -3.90 17.88 3.55
CA MET A 259 -2.99 16.87 4.10
C MET A 259 -3.65 15.50 4.35
N LEU A 260 -4.78 15.23 3.71
CA LEU A 260 -5.42 13.91 3.72
C LEU A 260 -4.81 13.00 2.65
N ARG A 261 -4.85 11.69 2.91
CA ARG A 261 -4.42 10.63 2.02
C ARG A 261 -4.97 10.81 0.60
N LYS A 262 -4.13 10.55 -0.40
CA LYS A 262 -4.55 10.29 -1.78
C LYS A 262 -4.25 8.85 -2.16
N SER A 263 -5.31 8.08 -2.33
CA SER A 263 -5.28 6.67 -2.73
C SER A 263 -5.72 6.49 -4.18
N SER A 264 -5.59 5.26 -4.69
CA SER A 264 -6.15 4.91 -6.01
C SER A 264 -7.68 5.00 -6.05
N GLU A 265 -8.38 4.85 -4.92
CA GLU A 265 -9.81 5.17 -4.83
C GLU A 265 -10.01 6.68 -5.09
N THR A 266 -9.40 7.54 -4.27
CA THR A 266 -9.67 8.99 -4.34
C THR A 266 -9.27 9.65 -5.66
N SER A 267 -8.46 8.96 -6.46
CA SER A 267 -7.86 9.47 -7.69
C SER A 267 -8.44 8.79 -8.93
N PHE A 268 -8.40 7.45 -8.99
CA PHE A 268 -8.72 6.73 -10.22
C PHE A 268 -10.17 6.25 -10.29
N ILE A 269 -10.75 5.70 -9.21
CA ILE A 269 -12.17 5.28 -9.28
C ILE A 269 -13.08 6.47 -9.46
N ARG A 270 -12.78 7.60 -8.80
CA ARG A 270 -13.54 8.85 -8.94
C ARG A 270 -13.51 9.36 -10.37
N LEU A 271 -12.36 9.33 -11.03
CA LEU A 271 -12.27 9.63 -12.47
C LEU A 271 -13.10 8.63 -13.29
N ALA A 272 -12.98 7.33 -13.02
CA ALA A 272 -13.71 6.32 -13.78
C ALA A 272 -15.24 6.54 -13.71
N MET A 273 -15.75 6.91 -12.53
CA MET A 273 -17.16 7.20 -12.27
C MET A 273 -17.69 8.45 -12.98
N GLU A 274 -16.82 9.32 -13.52
CA GLU A 274 -17.24 10.44 -14.39
C GLU A 274 -17.68 9.96 -15.78
N HIS A 275 -17.47 8.68 -16.11
CA HIS A 275 -17.80 8.10 -17.41
C HIS A 275 -18.94 7.07 -17.32
N GLU A 276 -19.93 7.19 -18.20
CA GLU A 276 -21.14 6.34 -18.21
C GLU A 276 -20.85 4.86 -18.52
N ASN A 277 -19.71 4.56 -19.16
CA ASN A 277 -19.29 3.21 -19.52
C ASN A 277 -18.60 2.45 -18.36
N PHE A 278 -18.55 3.00 -17.16
CA PHE A 278 -17.91 2.40 -15.99
C PHE A 278 -18.93 1.99 -14.91
N ILE A 279 -18.77 0.77 -14.39
CA ILE A 279 -19.57 0.23 -13.29
C ILE A 279 -18.67 -0.42 -12.23
N ALA A 280 -18.92 -0.09 -10.96
CA ALA A 280 -18.25 -0.66 -9.80
C ALA A 280 -19.17 -1.66 -9.05
N TYR A 281 -18.57 -2.76 -8.59
CA TYR A 281 -19.21 -3.80 -7.79
C TYR A 281 -18.47 -3.95 -6.45
N PRO A 282 -18.83 -3.17 -5.42
CA PRO A 282 -18.26 -3.31 -4.08
C PRO A 282 -18.80 -4.54 -3.35
N SER A 283 -18.01 -5.05 -2.41
CA SER A 283 -18.36 -6.16 -1.49
C SER A 283 -18.64 -7.49 -2.19
N ILE A 284 -17.98 -7.73 -3.34
CA ILE A 284 -18.15 -8.93 -4.15
C ILE A 284 -16.86 -9.74 -4.20
N MET A 285 -16.91 -10.93 -3.61
CA MET A 285 -15.80 -11.88 -3.71
C MET A 285 -15.84 -12.57 -5.07
N ALA A 286 -14.79 -12.40 -5.87
CA ALA A 286 -14.53 -13.21 -7.05
C ALA A 286 -14.34 -14.68 -6.65
N LYS A 287 -15.06 -15.60 -7.29
CA LYS A 287 -15.04 -17.04 -6.99
C LYS A 287 -14.20 -17.82 -7.99
N ARG A 288 -14.33 -17.51 -9.28
CA ARG A 288 -13.67 -18.23 -10.36
C ARG A 288 -13.66 -17.42 -11.65
N VAL A 289 -12.60 -17.52 -12.44
CA VAL A 289 -12.58 -17.11 -13.84
C VAL A 289 -13.13 -18.26 -14.69
N LEU A 290 -14.10 -17.95 -15.54
CA LEU A 290 -14.73 -18.89 -16.46
C LEU A 290 -13.96 -18.89 -17.78
N PHE A 291 -13.78 -20.09 -18.33
CA PHE A 291 -13.09 -20.30 -19.60
C PHE A 291 -13.97 -21.09 -20.55
N ASP A 292 -13.88 -20.80 -21.83
CA ASP A 292 -14.49 -21.63 -22.87
C ASP A 292 -13.60 -22.84 -23.23
N LYS A 293 -14.06 -23.62 -24.22
CA LYS A 293 -13.37 -24.82 -24.71
C LYS A 293 -11.96 -24.53 -25.26
N ASP A 294 -11.72 -23.30 -25.73
CA ASP A 294 -10.45 -22.86 -26.32
C ASP A 294 -9.55 -22.20 -25.27
N LYS A 295 -9.92 -22.32 -23.99
CA LYS A 295 -9.24 -21.73 -22.82
C LYS A 295 -9.20 -20.20 -22.85
N LYS A 296 -10.13 -19.55 -23.56
CA LYS A 296 -10.32 -18.10 -23.48
C LYS A 296 -11.13 -17.75 -22.25
N ALA A 297 -10.68 -16.75 -21.49
CA ALA A 297 -11.44 -16.24 -20.35
C ALA A 297 -12.70 -15.49 -20.83
N THR A 298 -13.88 -15.89 -20.34
CA THR A 298 -15.18 -15.40 -20.84
C THR A 298 -16.05 -14.74 -19.77
N GLY A 299 -15.81 -15.01 -18.50
CA GLY A 299 -16.54 -14.35 -17.42
C GLY A 299 -15.90 -14.53 -16.04
N LEU A 300 -16.37 -13.75 -15.09
CA LEU A 300 -16.05 -13.85 -13.68
C LEU A 300 -17.28 -14.36 -12.94
N MET A 301 -17.14 -15.48 -12.25
CA MET A 301 -18.14 -15.98 -11.31
C MET A 301 -18.01 -15.25 -9.98
N GLY A 302 -19.08 -14.57 -9.56
CA GLY A 302 -19.26 -14.02 -8.21
C GLY A 302 -20.08 -14.97 -7.33
N VAL A 303 -20.60 -14.46 -6.21
CA VAL A 303 -21.56 -15.19 -5.38
C VAL A 303 -22.94 -15.08 -6.04
N GLN A 304 -23.41 -16.16 -6.68
CA GLN A 304 -24.73 -16.30 -7.33
C GLN A 304 -24.92 -15.64 -8.71
N TYR A 305 -23.93 -14.93 -9.25
CA TYR A 305 -24.05 -14.32 -10.57
C TYR A 305 -22.73 -14.30 -11.34
N ILE A 306 -22.81 -14.03 -12.64
CA ILE A 306 -21.68 -14.01 -13.58
C ILE A 306 -21.58 -12.64 -14.23
N LEU A 307 -20.37 -12.10 -14.24
CA LEU A 307 -20.01 -10.94 -15.07
C LEU A 307 -19.23 -11.43 -16.30
N SER A 308 -19.86 -11.44 -17.46
CA SER A 308 -19.23 -11.84 -18.72
C SER A 308 -18.35 -10.73 -19.28
N ALA A 309 -17.24 -11.09 -19.93
CA ALA A 309 -16.31 -10.18 -20.58
C ALA A 309 -16.21 -10.50 -22.07
N ARG A 310 -16.46 -9.50 -22.94
CA ARG A 310 -16.33 -9.67 -24.40
C ARG A 310 -14.87 -9.66 -24.86
N LYS A 311 -14.00 -8.90 -24.16
CA LYS A 311 -12.59 -8.72 -24.52
C LYS A 311 -11.67 -9.37 -23.49
N GLU A 312 -11.61 -8.84 -22.28
CA GLU A 312 -10.58 -9.22 -21.30
C GLU A 312 -11.10 -9.31 -19.87
N ILE A 313 -10.51 -10.24 -19.12
CA ILE A 313 -10.59 -10.31 -17.66
C ILE A 313 -9.21 -9.97 -17.12
N ILE A 314 -9.13 -8.89 -16.34
CA ILE A 314 -7.88 -8.32 -15.85
C ILE A 314 -7.78 -8.61 -14.36
N LEU A 315 -6.81 -9.43 -13.96
CA LEU A 315 -6.62 -9.77 -12.55
C LEU A 315 -5.72 -8.74 -11.86
N SER A 316 -6.21 -8.17 -10.77
CA SER A 316 -5.54 -7.16 -9.95
C SER A 316 -5.88 -7.37 -8.46
N ALA A 317 -6.06 -8.63 -8.05
CA ALA A 317 -6.54 -9.03 -6.74
C ALA A 317 -5.41 -9.20 -5.71
N ASP A 318 -4.34 -8.42 -5.84
CA ASP A 318 -3.08 -8.48 -5.06
C ASP A 318 -2.27 -9.79 -5.21
N PHE A 319 -1.13 -9.86 -4.50
CA PHE A 319 -0.16 -10.96 -4.55
C PHE A 319 -0.65 -12.25 -3.87
N ILE A 320 -1.75 -12.21 -3.12
CA ILE A 320 -2.39 -13.36 -2.46
C ILE A 320 -3.65 -13.75 -3.23
N GLY A 321 -4.53 -12.79 -3.52
CA GLY A 321 -5.81 -13.04 -4.18
C GLY A 321 -5.67 -13.42 -5.64
N THR A 322 -4.71 -12.86 -6.38
CA THR A 322 -4.49 -13.24 -7.79
C THR A 322 -4.06 -14.71 -7.96
N PRO A 323 -3.01 -15.22 -7.28
CA PRO A 323 -2.66 -16.64 -7.39
C PRO A 323 -3.76 -17.55 -6.83
N GLN A 324 -4.44 -17.16 -5.75
CA GLN A 324 -5.61 -17.89 -5.25
C GLN A 324 -6.69 -18.03 -6.34
N LEU A 325 -7.08 -16.92 -6.97
CA LEU A 325 -8.12 -16.90 -8.00
C LEU A 325 -7.71 -17.70 -9.25
N LEU A 326 -6.45 -17.63 -9.66
CA LEU A 326 -5.93 -18.47 -10.75
C LEU A 326 -6.05 -19.95 -10.42
N MET A 327 -5.59 -20.37 -9.22
CA MET A 327 -5.63 -21.77 -8.80
C MET A 327 -7.06 -22.31 -8.69
N VAL A 328 -7.99 -21.61 -8.04
CA VAL A 328 -9.40 -22.06 -7.97
C VAL A 328 -10.11 -22.09 -9.32
N SER A 329 -9.50 -21.46 -10.34
CA SER A 329 -9.95 -21.45 -11.74
C SER A 329 -9.23 -22.48 -12.61
N GLY A 330 -8.42 -23.36 -12.02
CA GLY A 330 -7.73 -24.44 -12.73
C GLY A 330 -6.40 -24.05 -13.38
N VAL A 331 -5.86 -22.88 -13.07
CA VAL A 331 -4.55 -22.40 -13.57
C VAL A 331 -3.55 -22.36 -12.41
N GLY A 332 -2.65 -23.33 -12.35
CA GLY A 332 -1.71 -23.46 -11.22
C GLY A 332 -0.97 -24.80 -11.19
N PRO A 333 -0.27 -25.11 -10.09
CA PRO A 333 0.44 -26.39 -9.94
C PRO A 333 -0.53 -27.58 -9.96
N THR A 334 -0.30 -28.53 -10.88
CA THR A 334 -1.19 -29.70 -11.09
C THR A 334 -1.49 -30.48 -9.81
N ASP A 335 -0.46 -30.73 -8.99
CA ASP A 335 -0.54 -31.50 -7.75
C ASP A 335 -1.48 -30.84 -6.73
N ILE A 336 -1.40 -29.51 -6.58
CA ILE A 336 -2.29 -28.73 -5.71
C ILE A 336 -3.73 -28.76 -6.22
N LEU A 337 -3.92 -28.55 -7.53
CA LEU A 337 -5.25 -28.52 -8.14
C LEU A 337 -5.97 -29.87 -8.01
N GLN A 338 -5.27 -30.96 -8.33
CA GLN A 338 -5.80 -32.32 -8.21
C GLN A 338 -6.15 -32.68 -6.77
N LYS A 339 -5.30 -32.31 -5.80
CA LYS A 339 -5.55 -32.54 -4.37
C LYS A 339 -6.86 -31.89 -3.87
N LEU A 340 -7.28 -30.80 -4.50
CA LEU A 340 -8.51 -30.06 -4.15
C LEU A 340 -9.67 -30.34 -5.12
N ASN A 341 -9.55 -31.36 -5.97
CA ASN A 341 -10.55 -31.72 -6.98
C ASN A 341 -10.90 -30.56 -7.93
N ILE A 342 -9.91 -29.73 -8.28
CA ILE A 342 -10.04 -28.65 -9.25
C ILE A 342 -9.55 -29.17 -10.61
N PRO A 343 -10.37 -29.13 -11.67
CA PRO A 343 -9.92 -29.50 -13.02
C PRO A 343 -8.72 -28.65 -13.46
N VAL A 344 -7.68 -29.31 -13.99
CA VAL A 344 -6.47 -28.64 -14.44
C VAL A 344 -6.69 -28.09 -15.84
N LEU A 345 -6.90 -26.79 -15.95
CA LEU A 345 -6.98 -26.07 -17.23
C LEU A 345 -5.58 -25.85 -17.83
N ALA A 346 -4.64 -25.43 -16.98
CA ALA A 346 -3.26 -25.21 -17.34
C ALA A 346 -2.32 -25.45 -16.15
N ASN A 347 -1.36 -26.35 -16.33
CA ASN A 347 -0.29 -26.55 -15.36
C ASN A 347 0.68 -25.35 -15.41
N ARG A 348 0.66 -24.55 -14.35
CA ARG A 348 1.51 -23.37 -14.17
C ARG A 348 2.14 -23.42 -12.78
N PRO A 349 3.25 -24.16 -12.60
CA PRO A 349 3.85 -24.38 -11.29
C PRO A 349 4.38 -23.09 -10.63
N GLY A 350 4.62 -22.03 -11.41
CA GLY A 350 5.01 -20.72 -10.87
C GLY A 350 3.88 -19.92 -10.20
N VAL A 351 2.61 -20.30 -10.37
CA VAL A 351 1.50 -19.58 -9.74
C VAL A 351 1.58 -19.72 -8.22
N GLY A 352 1.68 -18.57 -7.53
CA GLY A 352 1.83 -18.52 -6.08
C GLY A 352 3.26 -18.72 -5.57
N GLN A 353 4.27 -18.81 -6.45
CA GLN A 353 5.67 -19.02 -6.08
C GLN A 353 6.51 -17.75 -6.26
N GLY A 354 7.67 -17.71 -5.59
CA GLY A 354 8.69 -16.68 -5.83
C GLY A 354 8.38 -15.31 -5.23
N MET A 355 7.51 -15.24 -4.22
CA MET A 355 7.17 -13.97 -3.56
C MET A 355 8.37 -13.43 -2.77
N GLN A 356 8.79 -12.22 -3.10
CA GLN A 356 9.81 -11.47 -2.37
C GLN A 356 9.15 -10.29 -1.65
N ASN A 357 9.67 -9.92 -0.48
CA ASN A 357 9.18 -8.77 0.27
C ASN A 357 10.28 -8.23 1.18
N HIS A 358 10.27 -6.91 1.44
CA HIS A 358 11.20 -6.31 2.38
C HIS A 358 10.95 -6.85 3.79
N ILE A 359 12.04 -7.09 4.53
CA ILE A 359 11.98 -7.51 5.94
C ILE A 359 12.41 -6.32 6.78
N TYR A 360 11.46 -5.69 7.49
CA TYR A 360 11.73 -4.55 8.37
C TYR A 360 12.08 -5.00 9.79
N PHE A 361 13.11 -4.38 10.36
CA PHE A 361 13.61 -4.60 11.71
C PHE A 361 14.33 -3.34 12.21
N GLY A 362 14.70 -3.27 13.49
CA GLY A 362 15.53 -2.17 13.98
C GLY A 362 15.38 -1.91 15.48
N PRO A 363 16.34 -1.19 16.08
CA PRO A 363 16.25 -0.77 17.47
C PRO A 363 15.23 0.36 17.64
N PHE A 364 14.68 0.48 18.85
CA PHE A 364 13.87 1.62 19.27
C PHE A 364 14.48 2.24 20.51
N TYR A 365 14.34 3.55 20.65
CA TYR A 365 14.92 4.31 21.75
C TYR A 365 13.89 5.25 22.35
N ARG A 366 13.97 5.45 23.67
CA ARG A 366 13.31 6.59 24.32
C ARG A 366 13.97 7.88 23.84
N VAL A 367 13.18 8.88 23.49
CA VAL A 367 13.65 10.17 22.99
C VAL A 367 13.00 11.32 23.76
N ASN A 368 13.73 12.42 23.90
CA ASN A 368 13.22 13.65 24.51
C ASN A 368 12.73 14.62 23.43
N ALA A 369 11.78 14.16 22.61
CA ALA A 369 11.14 14.95 21.57
C ALA A 369 9.70 14.46 21.36
N PRO A 370 8.75 15.31 20.90
CA PRO A 370 7.42 14.87 20.57
C PRO A 370 7.44 13.83 19.45
N THR A 371 6.85 12.66 19.72
CA THR A 371 6.65 11.62 18.72
C THR A 371 5.20 11.16 18.64
N MET A 372 4.91 10.14 17.83
CA MET A 372 3.57 9.57 17.77
C MET A 372 3.09 9.08 19.15
N SER A 373 4.01 8.71 20.05
CA SER A 373 3.70 8.40 21.45
C SER A 373 2.89 9.54 22.11
N SER A 374 3.26 10.80 21.86
CA SER A 374 2.56 11.97 22.42
C SER A 374 1.09 12.07 22.01
N LEU A 375 0.72 11.57 20.82
CA LEU A 375 -0.69 11.57 20.37
C LEU A 375 -1.54 10.55 21.13
N PHE A 376 -0.93 9.51 21.68
CA PHE A 376 -1.64 8.44 22.38
C PHE A 376 -1.60 8.61 23.90
N GLU A 377 -0.50 9.13 24.44
CA GLU A 377 -0.29 9.27 25.89
C GLU A 377 -0.76 10.62 26.44
N ASN A 378 -0.86 11.66 25.61
CA ASN A 378 -1.26 13.00 26.05
C ASN A 378 -2.52 13.49 25.32
N PRO A 379 -3.72 13.29 25.90
CA PRO A 379 -4.99 13.69 25.29
C PRO A 379 -5.09 15.20 25.00
N LYS A 380 -4.48 16.04 25.85
CA LYS A 380 -4.48 17.51 25.65
C LYS A 380 -3.64 17.89 24.43
N PHE A 381 -2.45 17.31 24.29
CA PHE A 381 -1.61 17.48 23.11
C PHE A 381 -2.32 16.97 21.86
N ALA A 382 -2.91 15.78 21.91
CA ALA A 382 -3.68 15.21 20.81
C ALA A 382 -4.85 16.14 20.39
N ALA A 383 -5.62 16.67 21.33
CA ALA A 383 -6.71 17.59 21.03
C ALA A 383 -6.23 18.92 20.40
N GLN A 384 -5.11 19.47 20.89
CA GLN A 384 -4.49 20.65 20.31
C GLN A 384 -4.03 20.39 18.88
N GLN A 385 -3.28 19.32 18.64
CA GLN A 385 -2.79 18.95 17.31
C GLN A 385 -3.95 18.63 16.35
N ALA A 386 -5.04 18.06 16.85
CA ALA A 386 -6.23 17.79 16.04
C ALA A 386 -6.93 19.09 15.61
N THR A 387 -6.87 20.13 16.45
CA THR A 387 -7.40 21.45 16.12
C THR A 387 -6.55 22.12 15.04
N GLU A 388 -5.23 22.07 15.16
CA GLU A 388 -4.29 22.56 14.13
C GLU A 388 -4.49 21.85 12.79
N PHE A 389 -4.64 20.52 12.83
CA PHE A 389 -4.92 19.75 11.62
C PHE A 389 -6.23 20.16 10.96
N LYS A 390 -7.31 20.27 11.73
CA LYS A 390 -8.64 20.62 11.19
C LYS A 390 -8.71 22.03 10.63
N ASN A 391 -8.08 22.99 11.28
CA ASN A 391 -8.21 24.40 10.91
C ASN A 391 -7.18 24.81 9.85
N ASN A 392 -5.98 24.23 9.90
CA ASN A 392 -4.83 24.73 9.14
C ASN A 392 -4.15 23.67 8.26
N ALA A 393 -4.55 22.39 8.36
CA ALA A 393 -3.89 21.26 7.70
C ALA A 393 -2.38 21.18 8.02
N VAL A 394 -2.03 21.38 9.30
CA VAL A 394 -0.66 21.28 9.82
C VAL A 394 -0.61 20.41 11.07
N GLY A 395 0.59 20.20 11.61
CA GLY A 395 0.81 19.45 12.84
C GLY A 395 0.95 17.94 12.61
N ILE A 396 1.24 17.22 13.70
CA ILE A 396 1.66 15.82 13.65
C ILE A 396 0.65 14.88 12.98
N TYR A 397 -0.65 15.22 12.93
CA TYR A 397 -1.67 14.43 12.24
C TYR A 397 -1.48 14.34 10.72
N THR A 398 -0.76 15.30 10.11
CA THR A 398 -0.44 15.28 8.68
C THR A 398 0.62 14.25 8.32
N ASN A 399 1.33 13.67 9.30
CA ASN A 399 2.51 12.86 9.08
C ASN A 399 2.23 11.37 9.33
N PRO A 400 2.55 10.46 8.39
CA PRO A 400 2.27 9.02 8.53
C PRO A 400 3.28 8.24 9.38
N ALA A 401 4.03 8.92 10.25
CA ALA A 401 5.06 8.37 11.14
C ALA A 401 6.45 8.14 10.52
N SER A 402 6.67 8.47 9.24
CA SER A 402 7.99 8.41 8.59
C SER A 402 8.29 9.70 7.86
N ASP A 403 9.56 10.14 7.88
CA ASP A 403 10.05 11.35 7.20
C ASP A 403 11.16 11.06 6.19
N ILE A 404 12.11 10.21 6.56
CA ILE A 404 13.39 10.01 5.87
C ILE A 404 13.44 8.60 5.35
N ILE A 405 13.87 8.48 4.09
CA ILE A 405 14.29 7.21 3.51
C ILE A 405 15.73 7.35 3.02
N ALA A 406 16.52 6.31 3.19
CA ALA A 406 17.85 6.18 2.64
C ALA A 406 18.07 4.75 2.17
N TRP A 407 18.95 4.59 1.19
CA TRP A 407 19.26 3.28 0.60
C TRP A 407 20.75 3.02 0.73
N GLU A 408 21.13 1.74 0.79
CA GLU A 408 22.53 1.35 0.83
C GLU A 408 22.78 -0.04 0.25
N LYS A 409 23.98 -0.24 -0.29
CA LYS A 409 24.63 -1.56 -0.30
C LYS A 409 25.30 -1.79 1.04
N VAL A 410 25.44 -3.04 1.49
CA VAL A 410 26.25 -3.32 2.68
C VAL A 410 27.68 -2.78 2.45
N PRO A 411 28.22 -1.94 3.36
CA PRO A 411 29.53 -1.34 3.19
C PRO A 411 30.67 -2.33 2.98
N THR A 412 31.67 -1.94 2.20
CA THR A 412 32.81 -2.79 1.84
C THR A 412 33.55 -3.33 3.07
N GLU A 413 33.74 -2.51 4.10
CA GLU A 413 34.39 -2.89 5.35
C GLU A 413 33.61 -3.98 6.11
N MET A 414 32.27 -3.96 6.02
CA MET A 414 31.44 -5.01 6.63
C MET A 414 31.48 -6.29 5.78
N ARG A 415 31.56 -6.16 4.45
CA ARG A 415 31.67 -7.29 3.51
C ARG A 415 32.99 -8.06 3.63
N LEU A 416 34.04 -7.48 4.21
CA LEU A 416 35.30 -8.18 4.49
C LEU A 416 35.08 -9.39 5.43
N ASN A 417 34.04 -9.33 6.27
CA ASN A 417 33.67 -10.43 7.17
C ASN A 417 32.80 -11.50 6.49
N PHE A 418 32.33 -11.27 5.27
CA PHE A 418 31.52 -12.24 4.55
C PHE A 418 32.39 -13.33 3.91
N THR A 419 31.80 -14.50 3.64
CA THR A 419 32.48 -15.52 2.83
C THR A 419 32.52 -15.10 1.36
N GLU A 420 33.42 -15.70 0.57
CA GLU A 420 33.49 -15.42 -0.86
C GLU A 420 32.17 -15.74 -1.57
N ALA A 421 31.55 -16.88 -1.25
CA ALA A 421 30.26 -17.27 -1.82
C ALA A 421 29.15 -16.23 -1.57
N LEU A 422 29.14 -15.59 -0.39
CA LEU A 422 28.19 -14.51 -0.08
C LEU A 422 28.46 -13.25 -0.90
N ARG A 423 29.73 -12.86 -1.03
CA ARG A 423 30.11 -11.71 -1.87
C ARG A 423 29.74 -11.92 -3.33
N THR A 424 30.07 -13.09 -3.89
CA THR A 424 29.70 -13.45 -5.28
C THR A 424 28.19 -13.45 -5.48
N ARG A 425 27.42 -13.89 -4.47
CA ARG A 425 25.97 -13.88 -4.55
C ARG A 425 25.40 -12.45 -4.55
N LEU A 426 25.92 -11.56 -3.70
CA LEU A 426 25.51 -10.15 -3.65
C LEU A 426 25.87 -9.40 -4.93
N SER A 427 27.00 -9.73 -5.58
CA SER A 427 27.37 -9.16 -6.89
C SER A 427 26.46 -9.61 -8.04
N GLY A 428 25.52 -10.53 -7.80
CA GLY A 428 24.50 -10.89 -8.77
C GLY A 428 23.43 -9.81 -8.96
N TYR A 429 23.31 -8.87 -8.02
CA TYR A 429 22.47 -7.68 -8.18
C TYR A 429 23.28 -6.52 -8.77
N PRO A 430 22.65 -5.67 -9.59
CA PRO A 430 23.30 -4.46 -10.12
C PRO A 430 23.83 -3.53 -9.02
N GLU A 431 24.75 -2.65 -9.38
CA GLU A 431 25.44 -1.76 -8.43
C GLU A 431 24.49 -0.77 -7.76
N ASP A 432 23.53 -0.21 -8.50
CA ASP A 432 22.55 0.76 -7.98
C ASP A 432 21.33 0.08 -7.31
N TRP A 433 21.32 -1.25 -7.18
CA TRP A 433 20.23 -2.01 -6.57
C TRP A 433 20.47 -2.15 -5.05
N PRO A 434 19.73 -1.44 -4.18
CA PRO A 434 20.03 -1.40 -2.76
C PRO A 434 19.80 -2.74 -2.04
N GLU A 435 20.61 -3.02 -1.03
CA GLU A 435 20.47 -4.18 -0.16
C GLU A 435 19.76 -3.84 1.15
N LEU A 436 19.95 -2.60 1.62
CA LEU A 436 19.39 -2.06 2.85
C LEU A 436 18.59 -0.79 2.56
N GLU A 437 17.45 -0.67 3.24
CA GLU A 437 16.70 0.58 3.40
C GLU A 437 16.87 1.08 4.83
N TYR A 438 17.00 2.39 5.03
CA TYR A 438 16.87 3.03 6.33
C TYR A 438 15.64 3.94 6.32
N VAL A 439 14.77 3.78 7.30
CA VAL A 439 13.50 4.54 7.40
C VAL A 439 13.38 5.15 8.78
N SER A 440 13.19 6.46 8.86
CA SER A 440 12.89 7.08 10.15
C SER A 440 11.46 6.76 10.54
N LEU A 441 11.26 6.19 11.73
CA LEU A 441 9.95 5.94 12.31
C LEU A 441 9.84 6.72 13.61
N ASN A 442 8.85 7.60 13.71
CA ASN A 442 8.67 8.41 14.91
C ASN A 442 7.78 7.75 15.96
N GLY A 443 8.11 6.51 16.31
CA GLY A 443 7.38 5.72 17.29
C GLY A 443 8.13 4.46 17.70
N TYR A 444 7.53 3.72 18.63
CA TYR A 444 7.96 2.40 19.06
C TYR A 444 7.63 1.35 17.98
N LEU A 445 8.66 0.72 17.41
CA LEU A 445 8.48 -0.35 16.43
C LEU A 445 7.97 -1.66 17.07
N GLY A 446 8.52 -2.03 18.24
CA GLY A 446 8.15 -3.24 18.98
C GLY A 446 8.14 -4.50 18.12
N TRP A 447 7.13 -5.35 18.32
CA TRP A 447 6.87 -6.54 17.49
C TRP A 447 5.95 -6.27 16.29
N ASN A 448 5.66 -5.00 15.98
CA ASN A 448 4.81 -4.63 14.85
C ASN A 448 3.39 -5.25 14.89
N ASN A 449 2.91 -5.60 16.10
CA ASN A 449 1.60 -6.24 16.30
C ASN A 449 0.49 -5.24 16.63
N ASP A 450 0.79 -4.15 17.33
CA ASP A 450 -0.16 -3.10 17.69
C ASP A 450 0.54 -1.75 17.83
N PHE A 451 0.35 -0.87 16.84
CA PHE A 451 0.92 0.48 16.81
C PHE A 451 0.06 1.53 17.52
N ARG A 452 -0.86 1.13 18.41
CA ARG A 452 -1.60 2.07 19.25
C ARG A 452 -1.62 1.61 20.70
N GLY A 453 -1.93 0.34 20.94
CA GLY A 453 -1.95 -0.27 22.27
C GLY A 453 -0.63 -0.93 22.68
N GLY A 454 0.30 -1.14 21.75
CA GLY A 454 1.57 -1.82 22.00
C GLY A 454 2.73 -0.92 22.43
N PHE A 455 2.53 0.41 22.51
CA PHE A 455 3.57 1.31 23.00
C PHE A 455 3.84 1.06 24.50
N PRO A 456 5.09 1.23 24.96
CA PRO A 456 5.38 1.30 26.38
C PRO A 456 4.59 2.46 27.01
N ASN A 457 3.62 2.16 27.87
CA ASN A 457 2.83 3.17 28.58
C ASN A 457 3.58 3.68 29.82
N ASP A 458 4.81 4.15 29.61
CA ASP A 458 5.72 4.59 30.66
C ASP A 458 5.96 6.11 30.65
N GLY A 459 5.22 6.84 29.82
CA GLY A 459 5.25 8.30 29.72
C GLY A 459 6.42 8.84 28.89
N TYR A 460 7.14 7.98 28.16
CA TYR A 460 8.25 8.37 27.30
C TYR A 460 7.85 8.36 25.82
N ASN A 461 8.44 9.28 25.07
CA ASN A 461 8.35 9.23 23.62
C ASN A 461 9.36 8.25 23.04
N TYR A 462 8.99 7.59 21.94
CA TYR A 462 9.85 6.62 21.26
C TYR A 462 10.08 6.99 19.80
N ALA A 463 11.26 6.62 19.30
CA ALA A 463 11.60 6.67 17.89
C ALA A 463 12.50 5.48 17.49
N THR A 464 12.50 5.19 16.20
CA THR A 464 13.22 4.06 15.58
C THR A 464 13.81 4.51 14.27
N LEU A 465 15.10 4.28 14.05
CA LEU A 465 15.64 4.19 12.70
C LEU A 465 15.49 2.72 12.28
N ALA A 466 14.44 2.43 11.50
CA ALA A 466 14.19 1.10 11.00
C ALA A 466 15.13 0.79 9.85
N VAL A 467 15.44 -0.48 9.68
CA VAL A 467 16.19 -1.03 8.58
C VAL A 467 15.31 -2.03 7.86
N ALA A 468 15.38 -2.09 6.53
CA ALA A 468 14.77 -3.15 5.75
C ALA A 468 15.81 -3.90 4.93
N LEU A 469 15.69 -5.23 4.87
CA LEU A 469 16.33 -6.01 3.81
C LEU A 469 15.58 -5.74 2.51
N ALA A 470 16.17 -4.94 1.62
CA ALA A 470 15.54 -4.48 0.39
C ALA A 470 15.59 -5.53 -0.74
N SER A 471 16.67 -6.32 -0.77
CA SER A 471 16.93 -7.30 -1.84
C SER A 471 17.06 -8.72 -1.30
N PRO A 472 15.97 -9.32 -0.80
CA PRO A 472 16.01 -10.66 -0.22
C PRO A 472 16.21 -11.74 -1.28
N PHE A 473 17.06 -12.70 -0.99
CA PHE A 473 17.17 -13.94 -1.75
C PHE A 473 16.11 -14.97 -1.35
N SER A 474 15.61 -14.89 -0.12
CA SER A 474 14.51 -15.72 0.39
C SER A 474 13.26 -15.56 -0.47
N LYS A 475 12.64 -16.70 -0.83
CA LYS A 475 11.42 -16.74 -1.65
C LYS A 475 10.27 -17.39 -0.89
N ASN A 476 9.20 -16.63 -0.75
CA ASN A 476 7.96 -17.05 -0.10
C ASN A 476 7.00 -17.67 -1.11
N SER A 477 5.97 -18.35 -0.61
CA SER A 477 4.90 -18.91 -1.45
C SER A 477 3.50 -18.74 -0.85
N VAL A 478 2.51 -18.82 -1.74
CA VAL A 478 1.07 -18.78 -1.44
C VAL A 478 0.41 -19.95 -2.15
N THR A 479 -0.30 -20.80 -1.41
CA THR A 479 -1.04 -21.93 -1.99
C THR A 479 -2.45 -22.04 -1.43
N ILE A 480 -3.41 -22.46 -2.24
CA ILE A 480 -4.78 -22.68 -1.79
C ILE A 480 -4.89 -23.95 -0.94
N VAL A 481 -5.77 -23.91 0.05
CA VAL A 481 -6.13 -25.08 0.90
C VAL A 481 -7.59 -25.52 0.70
N SER A 482 -8.33 -24.78 -0.13
CA SER A 482 -9.73 -24.99 -0.45
C SER A 482 -10.01 -24.48 -1.87
N ASN A 483 -11.05 -25.00 -2.50
CA ASN A 483 -11.58 -24.49 -3.77
C ASN A 483 -12.49 -23.25 -3.59
N ASP A 484 -12.71 -22.81 -2.36
CA ASP A 484 -13.51 -21.65 -1.99
C ASP A 484 -12.62 -20.42 -1.71
N THR A 485 -12.81 -19.34 -2.47
CA THR A 485 -12.07 -18.07 -2.29
C THR A 485 -12.40 -17.31 -1.00
N PHE A 486 -13.41 -17.72 -0.23
CA PHE A 486 -13.61 -17.19 1.13
C PHE A 486 -12.64 -17.80 2.14
N VAL A 487 -12.07 -18.96 1.84
CA VAL A 487 -11.05 -19.58 2.68
C VAL A 487 -9.70 -18.92 2.37
N HIS A 488 -9.01 -18.43 3.41
CA HIS A 488 -7.69 -17.85 3.23
C HIS A 488 -6.69 -18.90 2.72
N PRO A 489 -5.86 -18.57 1.72
CA PRO A 489 -4.80 -19.47 1.28
C PRO A 489 -3.72 -19.59 2.37
N LYS A 490 -2.95 -20.68 2.31
CA LYS A 490 -1.78 -20.86 3.16
C LYS A 490 -0.64 -20.01 2.62
N LEU A 491 -0.10 -19.15 3.49
CA LEU A 491 1.16 -18.43 3.25
C LEU A 491 2.31 -19.22 3.87
N ASP A 492 3.42 -19.33 3.14
CA ASP A 492 4.67 -19.89 3.63
C ASP A 492 5.77 -18.83 3.56
N PRO A 493 5.92 -18.01 4.62
CA PRO A 493 7.00 -17.05 4.71
C PRO A 493 8.31 -17.77 5.03
N LYS A 494 9.21 -17.79 4.06
CA LYS A 494 10.56 -18.30 4.22
C LYS A 494 11.54 -17.16 4.50
N PHE A 495 11.11 -16.16 5.26
CA PHE A 495 11.97 -15.04 5.61
C PHE A 495 13.25 -15.53 6.29
N LEU A 496 14.38 -15.01 5.83
CA LEU A 496 15.71 -15.37 6.33
C LEU A 496 16.04 -16.87 6.16
N SER A 497 15.49 -17.54 5.14
CA SER A 497 15.86 -18.92 4.81
C SER A 497 17.23 -19.02 4.15
N GLU A 498 17.76 -17.91 3.66
CA GLU A 498 19.06 -17.81 3.00
C GLU A 498 20.09 -17.16 3.92
N GLN A 499 21.29 -17.76 4.05
CA GLN A 499 22.36 -17.20 4.89
C GLN A 499 22.75 -15.78 4.46
N THR A 500 22.70 -15.47 3.15
CA THR A 500 23.00 -14.14 2.64
C THR A 500 22.07 -13.07 3.20
N ASP A 501 20.79 -13.38 3.33
CA ASP A 501 19.81 -12.45 3.91
C ASP A 501 20.11 -12.19 5.39
N ILE A 502 20.48 -13.23 6.13
CA ILE A 502 20.84 -13.13 7.55
C ILE A 502 22.05 -12.19 7.74
N GLU A 503 23.11 -12.37 6.95
CA GLU A 503 24.32 -11.56 7.08
C GLU A 503 24.08 -10.09 6.71
N VAL A 504 23.27 -9.81 5.68
CA VAL A 504 22.88 -8.45 5.30
C VAL A 504 22.04 -7.80 6.41
N VAL A 505 21.08 -8.53 6.99
CA VAL A 505 20.28 -8.05 8.13
C VAL A 505 21.15 -7.73 9.34
N LEU A 506 22.10 -8.60 9.68
CA LEU A 506 23.02 -8.37 10.79
C LEU A 506 23.93 -7.16 10.55
N ALA A 507 24.39 -6.96 9.31
CA ALA A 507 25.16 -5.78 8.95
C ALA A 507 24.33 -4.50 9.11
N GLY A 508 23.10 -4.49 8.58
CA GLY A 508 22.18 -3.37 8.74
C GLY A 508 21.88 -3.04 10.21
N TYR A 509 21.64 -4.08 11.04
CA TYR A 509 21.37 -3.89 12.47
C TYR A 509 22.57 -3.32 13.24
N LYS A 510 23.78 -3.79 12.93
CA LYS A 510 25.02 -3.28 13.56
C LYS A 510 25.27 -1.82 13.22
N LYS A 511 24.95 -1.40 12.00
CA LYS A 511 25.16 -0.03 11.53
C LYS A 511 24.16 0.97 12.11
N VAL A 512 22.91 0.54 12.32
CA VAL A 512 21.83 1.42 12.81
C VAL A 512 21.84 1.59 14.33
N ARG A 513 22.49 0.67 15.06
CA ARG A 513 22.68 0.72 16.51
C ARG A 513 23.83 1.65 16.86
#